data_AF-A0A0B1RAQ3-F1
#
_entry.id   AF-A0A0B1RAQ3-F1
#
_cell.length_a   1.000
_cell.length_b   1.000
_cell.length_c   1.000
_cell.angle_alpha   90.00
_cell.angle_beta   90.00
_cell.angle_gamma   90.00
#
_symmetry.space_group_name_H-M   'P 1'
#
loop_
_entity.id
_entity.type
_entity.pdbx_description
1 polymer ?
#
loop_
_entity_poly.entity_id
_entity_poly.type
_entity_poly.pdbx_seq_one_letter_code
_entity_poly.pdbx_strand_id
1 'polypeptide(L)'
;MISQDSHITISTLDTLMQDTWLLALAVRNGQSITVDDALYQHCFSMVQQVQDKLNTAGAPDSLCDEIKFAHCVFLDELIMTIPEADISAWWRRTPLQGHFLGHLNGGEHFYEHIKNLLREPAPSETLLVCYQRMLKFGYSGKYRVENDTERQSLLQQLEKRLPEVAQMDAHWDIVRCSGPAEMHWWRSPQMAFVSLLLLTAGLWGGLRLFLLTQ
;
A
#
# COMPACT_ATOMS: atom_id res chain seq x y z
N MET A 1 -14.41 -21.54 36.21
CA MET A 1 -14.64 -21.53 34.75
C MET A 1 -14.21 -20.16 34.29
N ILE A 2 -12.95 -20.05 33.84
CA ILE A 2 -12.34 -18.77 33.47
C ILE A 2 -12.77 -18.50 32.03
N SER A 3 -13.58 -17.47 31.82
CA SER A 3 -13.87 -16.94 30.49
C SER A 3 -12.53 -16.50 29.89
N GLN A 4 -12.12 -17.20 28.84
CA GLN A 4 -10.95 -16.86 28.06
C GLN A 4 -11.41 -15.72 27.14
N ASP A 5 -11.25 -14.48 27.57
CA ASP A 5 -11.49 -13.31 26.72
C ASP A 5 -10.47 -13.40 25.57
N SER A 6 -10.92 -13.83 24.39
CA SER A 6 -10.15 -13.94 23.16
C SER A 6 -9.84 -12.54 22.62
N HIS A 7 -9.00 -11.80 23.34
CA HIS A 7 -8.45 -10.54 22.87
C HIS A 7 -7.47 -10.82 21.73
N ILE A 8 -7.87 -10.49 20.51
CA ILE A 8 -6.99 -10.53 19.33
C ILE A 8 -5.82 -9.59 19.58
N THR A 9 -4.62 -10.15 19.73
CA THR A 9 -3.40 -9.35 19.98
C THR A 9 -2.92 -8.64 18.71
N ILE A 10 -2.12 -7.60 18.90
CA ILE A 10 -1.51 -6.82 17.81
C ILE A 10 -0.66 -7.70 16.88
N SER A 11 0.14 -8.61 17.46
CA SER A 11 0.97 -9.55 16.69
C SER A 11 0.13 -10.55 15.89
N THR A 12 -1.03 -10.93 16.41
CA THR A 12 -1.99 -11.77 15.68
C THR A 12 -2.53 -11.00 14.48
N LEU A 13 -2.94 -9.73 14.65
CA LEU A 13 -3.39 -8.90 13.54
C LEU A 13 -2.33 -8.75 12.44
N ASP A 14 -1.05 -8.55 12.80
CA ASP A 14 0.04 -8.49 11.81
C ASP A 14 0.19 -9.77 11.01
N THR A 15 0.12 -10.90 11.71
CA THR A 15 0.22 -12.21 11.08
C THR A 15 -0.98 -12.44 10.15
N LEU A 16 -2.17 -11.97 10.52
CA LEU A 16 -3.36 -12.07 9.68
C LEU A 16 -3.27 -11.18 8.44
N MET A 17 -2.77 -9.95 8.59
CA MET A 17 -2.72 -8.95 7.53
C MET A 17 -1.40 -8.96 6.75
N GLN A 18 -0.49 -9.89 7.02
CA GLN A 18 0.86 -9.92 6.47
C GLN A 18 0.90 -9.80 4.95
N ASP A 19 0.10 -10.58 4.23
CA ASP A 19 0.05 -10.55 2.76
C ASP A 19 -0.44 -9.19 2.24
N THR A 20 -1.37 -8.55 2.97
CA THR A 20 -1.86 -7.20 2.68
C THR A 20 -0.75 -6.17 2.83
N TRP A 21 0.05 -6.27 3.90
CA TRP A 21 1.19 -5.39 4.13
C TRP A 21 2.28 -5.57 3.09
N LEU A 22 2.55 -6.80 2.68
CA LEU A 22 3.51 -7.10 1.61
C LEU A 22 3.07 -6.52 0.26
N LEU A 23 1.79 -6.65 -0.09
CA LEU A 23 1.24 -6.04 -1.29
C LEU A 23 1.34 -4.51 -1.22
N ALA A 24 1.01 -3.90 -0.08
CA ALA A 24 1.12 -2.46 0.10
C ALA A 24 2.56 -1.95 -0.07
N LEU A 25 3.54 -2.69 0.45
CA LEU A 25 4.96 -2.40 0.26
C LEU A 25 5.39 -2.53 -1.19
N ALA A 26 4.92 -3.57 -1.90
CA ALA A 26 5.22 -3.79 -3.30
C ALA A 26 4.75 -2.60 -4.17
N VAL A 27 3.50 -2.18 -3.97
CA VAL A 27 2.91 -1.02 -4.66
C VAL A 27 3.68 0.26 -4.32
N ARG A 28 3.97 0.51 -3.05
CA ARG A 28 4.66 1.73 -2.60
C ARG A 28 6.10 1.83 -3.08
N ASN A 29 6.76 0.70 -3.28
CA ASN A 29 8.12 0.63 -3.85
C ASN A 29 8.11 0.67 -5.39
N GLY A 30 6.95 0.89 -6.03
CA GLY A 30 6.84 1.03 -7.48
C GLY A 30 7.07 -0.26 -8.24
N GLN A 31 6.82 -1.42 -7.63
CA GLN A 31 6.86 -2.68 -8.37
C GLN A 31 5.77 -2.69 -9.44
N SER A 32 6.13 -3.15 -10.64
CA SER A 32 5.16 -3.35 -11.72
C SER A 32 4.24 -4.51 -11.35
N ILE A 33 2.97 -4.19 -11.07
CA ILE A 33 1.94 -5.14 -10.69
C ILE A 33 0.87 -5.12 -11.78
N THR A 34 0.57 -6.29 -12.33
CA THR A 34 -0.53 -6.44 -13.29
C THR A 34 -1.84 -6.61 -12.53
N VAL A 35 -2.82 -5.77 -12.80
CA VAL A 35 -4.15 -5.85 -12.19
C VAL A 35 -5.04 -6.74 -13.06
N ASP A 36 -5.01 -8.03 -12.78
CA ASP A 36 -5.79 -9.05 -13.48
C ASP A 36 -6.78 -9.78 -12.56
N ASP A 37 -7.49 -10.76 -13.13
CA ASP A 37 -8.42 -11.61 -12.37
C ASP A 37 -7.71 -12.38 -11.24
N ALA A 38 -6.43 -12.73 -11.41
CA ALA A 38 -5.68 -13.47 -10.39
C ALA A 38 -5.38 -12.58 -9.18
N LEU A 39 -4.96 -11.33 -9.40
CA LEU A 39 -4.79 -10.36 -8.32
C LEU A 39 -6.11 -10.08 -7.60
N TYR A 40 -7.22 -9.95 -8.34
CA TYR A 40 -8.54 -9.81 -7.73
C TYR A 40 -8.88 -10.99 -6.82
N GLN A 41 -8.75 -12.22 -7.31
CA GLN A 41 -9.03 -13.42 -6.51
C GLN A 41 -8.09 -13.56 -5.31
N HIS A 42 -6.84 -13.12 -5.43
CA HIS A 42 -5.89 -13.11 -4.34
C HIS A 42 -6.34 -12.14 -3.23
N CYS A 43 -6.66 -10.89 -3.58
CA CYS A 43 -7.13 -9.89 -2.63
C CYS A 43 -8.47 -10.29 -1.99
N PHE A 44 -9.38 -10.87 -2.77
CA PHE A 44 -10.64 -11.43 -2.29
C PHE A 44 -10.40 -12.51 -1.24
N SER A 45 -9.52 -13.47 -1.54
CA SER A 45 -9.17 -14.57 -0.64
C SER A 45 -8.50 -14.06 0.64
N MET A 46 -7.67 -13.02 0.56
CA MET A 46 -7.07 -12.39 1.73
C MET A 46 -8.14 -11.87 2.71
N VAL A 47 -9.17 -11.16 2.21
CA VAL A 47 -10.27 -10.66 3.06
C VAL A 47 -11.01 -11.83 3.72
N GLN A 48 -11.36 -12.87 2.95
CA GLN A 48 -12.04 -14.05 3.49
C GLN A 48 -11.21 -14.77 4.56
N GLN A 49 -9.93 -15.01 4.29
CA GLN A 49 -9.05 -15.70 5.23
C GLN A 49 -8.86 -14.91 6.53
N VAL A 50 -8.77 -13.59 6.47
CA VAL A 50 -8.70 -12.75 7.67
C VAL A 50 -10.00 -12.89 8.47
N GLN A 51 -11.16 -12.81 7.82
CA GLN A 51 -12.47 -12.96 8.48
C GLN A 51 -12.63 -14.35 9.11
N ASP A 52 -12.31 -15.42 8.38
CA ASP A 52 -12.42 -16.80 8.87
C ASP A 52 -11.53 -17.02 10.10
N LYS A 53 -10.29 -16.50 10.07
CA LYS A 53 -9.36 -16.61 11.19
C LYS A 53 -9.80 -15.78 12.40
N LEU A 54 -10.33 -14.57 12.20
CA LEU A 54 -10.89 -13.76 13.30
C LEU A 54 -12.09 -14.46 13.96
N ASN A 55 -13.01 -14.98 13.14
CA ASN A 55 -14.18 -15.72 13.63
C ASN A 55 -13.76 -16.99 14.38
N THR A 56 -12.80 -17.75 13.84
CA THR A 56 -12.28 -18.97 14.48
C THR A 56 -11.57 -18.66 15.80
N ALA A 57 -10.91 -17.50 15.89
CA ALA A 57 -10.28 -17.02 17.11
C ALA A 57 -11.29 -16.47 18.14
N GLY A 58 -12.58 -16.44 17.83
CA GLY A 58 -13.62 -15.93 18.73
C GLY A 58 -13.57 -14.41 18.89
N ALA A 59 -13.17 -13.69 17.84
CA ALA A 59 -13.23 -12.23 17.82
C ALA A 59 -14.69 -11.73 17.89
N PRO A 60 -14.96 -10.60 18.54
CA PRO A 60 -16.30 -9.99 18.52
C PRO A 60 -16.73 -9.60 17.11
N ASP A 61 -18.01 -9.76 16.78
CA ASP A 61 -18.57 -9.42 15.46
C ASP A 61 -18.25 -7.96 15.05
N SER A 62 -18.30 -7.02 16.00
CA SER A 62 -17.96 -5.62 15.76
C SER A 62 -16.50 -5.42 15.32
N LEU A 63 -15.57 -6.22 15.86
CA LEU A 63 -14.17 -6.20 15.46
C LEU A 63 -14.00 -6.82 14.07
N CYS A 64 -14.68 -7.95 13.80
CA CYS A 64 -14.66 -8.60 12.49
C CYS A 64 -15.18 -7.66 11.39
N ASP A 65 -16.31 -7.00 11.63
CA ASP A 65 -16.94 -6.06 10.70
C ASP A 65 -16.05 -4.83 10.44
N GLU A 66 -15.47 -4.27 11.50
CA GLU A 66 -14.59 -3.10 11.36
C GLU A 66 -13.30 -3.44 10.60
N ILE A 67 -12.69 -4.61 10.86
CA ILE A 67 -11.52 -5.07 10.10
C ILE A 67 -11.91 -5.35 8.65
N LYS A 68 -13.06 -5.98 8.38
CA LYS A 68 -13.56 -6.22 7.02
C LYS A 68 -13.74 -4.92 6.26
N PHE A 69 -14.35 -3.93 6.88
CA PHE A 69 -14.51 -2.58 6.34
C PHE A 69 -13.14 -1.98 5.99
N ALA A 70 -12.26 -1.85 6.98
CA ALA A 70 -10.96 -1.22 6.80
C ALA A 70 -10.11 -1.93 5.73
N HIS A 71 -10.13 -3.26 5.70
CA HIS A 71 -9.38 -4.09 4.75
C HIS A 71 -9.85 -3.92 3.31
N CYS A 72 -11.17 -3.95 3.07
CA CYS A 72 -11.73 -3.75 1.74
C CYS A 72 -11.44 -2.35 1.21
N VAL A 73 -11.64 -1.34 2.05
CA VAL A 73 -11.38 0.07 1.71
C VAL A 73 -9.90 0.30 1.39
N PHE A 74 -9.01 -0.27 2.20
CA PHE A 74 -7.58 -0.16 2.01
C PHE A 74 -7.11 -0.82 0.72
N LEU A 75 -7.56 -2.06 0.44
CA LEU A 75 -7.16 -2.79 -0.76
C LEU A 75 -7.68 -2.13 -2.04
N ASP A 76 -8.93 -1.67 -2.07
CA ASP A 76 -9.48 -0.97 -3.23
C ASP A 76 -8.68 0.31 -3.55
N GLU A 77 -8.38 1.14 -2.54
CA GLU A 77 -7.54 2.34 -2.72
C GLU A 77 -6.12 1.95 -3.16
N LEU A 78 -5.56 0.87 -2.62
CA LEU A 78 -4.23 0.39 -2.98
C LEU A 78 -4.14 0.01 -4.47
N ILE A 79 -5.12 -0.73 -4.98
CA ILE A 79 -5.18 -1.07 -6.41
C ILE A 79 -5.35 0.17 -7.28
N MET A 80 -6.20 1.12 -6.86
CA MET A 80 -6.43 2.38 -7.57
C MET A 80 -5.20 3.32 -7.59
N THR A 81 -4.22 3.10 -6.71
CA THR A 81 -3.01 3.92 -6.60
C THR A 81 -1.78 3.30 -7.25
N ILE A 82 -1.91 2.12 -7.89
CA ILE A 82 -0.83 1.51 -8.66
C ILE A 82 -0.56 2.36 -9.92
N PRO A 83 0.66 2.91 -10.11
CA PRO A 83 0.98 3.73 -11.26
C PRO A 83 0.84 2.97 -12.58
N GLU A 84 0.24 3.60 -13.59
CA GLU A 84 0.12 3.08 -14.97
C GLU A 84 -0.61 1.72 -15.11
N ALA A 85 -1.27 1.24 -14.05
CA ALA A 85 -1.98 -0.04 -14.08
C ALA A 85 -3.34 0.08 -14.79
N ASP A 86 -3.66 -0.87 -15.68
CA ASP A 86 -5.02 -1.05 -16.18
C ASP A 86 -5.88 -1.74 -15.12
N ILE A 87 -6.68 -0.94 -14.41
CA ILE A 87 -7.59 -1.42 -13.36
C ILE A 87 -8.95 -1.90 -13.90
N SER A 88 -9.12 -2.04 -15.23
CA SER A 88 -10.39 -2.45 -15.82
C SER A 88 -10.87 -3.82 -15.33
N ALA A 89 -9.94 -4.76 -15.09
CA ALA A 89 -10.27 -6.07 -14.52
C ALA A 89 -10.90 -5.98 -13.14
N TRP A 90 -10.41 -5.06 -12.30
CA TRP A 90 -10.93 -4.82 -10.96
C TRP A 90 -12.39 -4.33 -11.00
N TRP A 91 -12.66 -3.34 -11.86
CA TRP A 91 -14.01 -2.79 -12.04
C TRP A 91 -14.99 -3.78 -12.67
N ARG A 92 -14.52 -4.66 -13.57
CA ARG A 92 -15.38 -5.71 -14.17
C ARG A 92 -15.92 -6.71 -13.14
N ARG A 93 -15.17 -6.99 -12.06
CA ARG A 93 -15.55 -7.95 -11.02
C ARG A 93 -16.44 -7.38 -9.92
N THR A 94 -16.52 -6.05 -9.80
CA THR A 94 -16.97 -5.29 -8.61
C THR A 94 -15.85 -5.16 -7.58
N PRO A 95 -15.45 -3.93 -7.18
CA PRO A 95 -14.47 -3.70 -6.12
C PRO A 95 -14.84 -4.40 -4.80
N LEU A 96 -13.86 -4.61 -3.93
CA LEU A 96 -14.04 -5.38 -2.69
C LEU A 96 -15.05 -4.71 -1.76
N GLN A 97 -15.05 -3.38 -1.67
CA GLN A 97 -16.08 -2.65 -0.93
C GLN A 97 -17.49 -2.95 -1.46
N GLY A 98 -17.66 -2.96 -2.77
CA GLY A 98 -18.95 -3.27 -3.40
C GLY A 98 -19.40 -4.70 -3.11
N HIS A 99 -18.46 -5.66 -3.09
CA HIS A 99 -18.76 -7.05 -2.82
C HIS A 99 -19.05 -7.34 -1.34
N PHE A 100 -18.16 -6.92 -0.43
CA PHE A 100 -18.22 -7.28 0.99
C PHE A 100 -19.04 -6.31 1.84
N LEU A 101 -19.12 -5.04 1.44
CA LEU A 101 -19.79 -3.98 2.20
C LEU A 101 -21.10 -3.54 1.53
N GLY A 102 -21.28 -3.84 0.24
CA GLY A 102 -22.47 -3.45 -0.53
C GLY A 102 -22.50 -1.98 -0.94
N HIS A 103 -21.41 -1.24 -0.73
CA HIS A 103 -21.28 0.18 -1.08
C HIS A 103 -19.84 0.52 -1.47
N LEU A 104 -19.62 1.69 -2.09
CA LEU A 104 -18.28 2.14 -2.56
C LEU A 104 -17.79 3.45 -1.90
N ASN A 105 -18.48 3.93 -0.88
CA ASN A 105 -18.18 5.18 -0.17
C ASN A 105 -17.26 4.98 1.06
N GLY A 106 -16.53 3.86 1.17
CA GLY A 106 -15.68 3.62 2.32
C GLY A 106 -14.53 4.63 2.45
N GLY A 107 -14.08 5.22 1.34
CA GLY A 107 -13.13 6.33 1.33
C GLY A 107 -13.61 7.58 2.08
N GLU A 108 -14.92 7.82 2.14
CA GLU A 108 -15.53 8.94 2.87
C GLU A 108 -15.57 8.65 4.39
N HIS A 109 -15.93 7.40 4.74
CA HIS A 109 -16.15 6.95 6.11
C HIS A 109 -14.87 6.55 6.86
N PHE A 110 -13.79 6.16 6.16
CA PHE A 110 -12.55 5.68 6.78
C PHE A 110 -12.04 6.60 7.90
N TYR A 111 -11.99 7.90 7.64
CA TYR A 111 -11.53 8.88 8.62
C TYR A 111 -12.55 9.19 9.71
N GLU A 112 -13.84 8.96 9.46
CA GLU A 112 -14.89 9.06 10.46
C GLU A 112 -14.77 7.92 11.48
N HIS A 113 -14.49 6.70 11.00
CA HIS A 113 -14.21 5.54 11.85
C HIS A 113 -13.00 5.80 12.76
N ILE A 114 -11.90 6.33 12.22
CA ILE A 114 -10.73 6.75 13.03
C ILE A 114 -11.13 7.78 14.09
N LYS A 115 -11.90 8.81 13.71
CA LYS A 115 -12.34 9.87 14.65
C LYS A 115 -13.25 9.31 15.74
N ASN A 116 -14.14 8.38 15.41
CA ASN A 116 -15.02 7.73 16.37
C ASN A 116 -14.22 6.86 17.33
N LEU A 117 -13.31 6.03 16.81
CA LEU A 117 -12.40 5.20 17.60
C LEU A 117 -11.56 6.04 18.58
N LEU A 118 -11.03 7.19 18.16
CA LEU A 118 -10.25 8.08 19.02
C LEU A 118 -11.06 8.78 20.13
N ARG A 119 -12.40 8.86 19.98
CA ARG A 119 -13.31 9.43 20.98
C ARG A 119 -13.70 8.42 22.05
N GLU A 120 -13.56 7.12 21.78
CA GLU A 120 -13.87 6.09 22.75
C GLU A 120 -12.95 6.20 23.98
N PRO A 121 -13.48 5.98 25.21
CA PRO A 121 -12.68 6.06 26.42
C PRO A 121 -11.64 4.92 26.49
N ALA A 122 -11.99 3.74 25.97
CA ALA A 122 -11.14 2.55 25.92
C ALA A 122 -11.28 1.87 24.54
N PRO A 123 -10.67 2.43 23.48
CA PRO A 123 -10.74 1.88 22.14
C PRO A 123 -10.00 0.55 22.03
N SER A 124 -10.40 -0.28 21.05
CA SER A 124 -9.66 -1.49 20.71
C SER A 124 -8.26 -1.15 20.20
N GLU A 125 -7.22 -1.64 20.90
CA GLU A 125 -5.82 -1.49 20.48
C GLU A 125 -5.57 -2.09 19.10
N THR A 126 -6.21 -3.22 18.80
CA THR A 126 -6.14 -3.91 17.50
C THR A 126 -6.59 -3.00 16.36
N LEU A 127 -7.70 -2.28 16.55
CA LEU A 127 -8.22 -1.34 15.55
C LEU A 127 -7.33 -0.10 15.42
N LEU A 128 -6.85 0.44 16.55
CA LEU A 128 -5.93 1.58 16.52
C LEU A 128 -4.68 1.27 15.69
N VAL A 129 -4.10 0.08 15.91
CA VAL A 129 -2.93 -0.35 15.16
C VAL A 129 -3.27 -0.63 13.69
N CYS A 130 -4.41 -1.26 13.40
CA CYS A 130 -4.86 -1.52 12.02
C CYS A 130 -4.90 -0.23 11.19
N TYR A 131 -5.59 0.78 11.71
CA TYR A 131 -5.72 2.09 11.05
C TYR A 131 -4.38 2.82 10.95
N GLN A 132 -3.56 2.78 12.01
CA GLN A 132 -2.22 3.37 12.00
C GLN A 132 -1.34 2.76 10.90
N ARG A 133 -1.35 1.44 10.75
CA ARG A 133 -0.59 0.75 9.69
C ARG A 133 -1.05 1.14 8.31
N MET A 134 -2.35 1.15 8.05
CA MET A 134 -2.91 1.58 6.76
C MET A 134 -2.47 3.00 6.40
N LEU A 135 -2.49 3.94 7.36
CA LEU A 135 -1.99 5.30 7.13
C LEU A 135 -0.48 5.35 6.86
N LYS A 136 0.32 4.54 7.56
CA LYS A 136 1.78 4.42 7.33
C LYS A 136 2.12 3.80 5.97
N PHE A 137 1.31 2.85 5.51
CA PHE A 137 1.43 2.26 4.17
C PHE A 137 0.99 3.20 3.04
N GLY A 138 0.41 4.36 3.37
CA GLY A 138 0.10 5.40 2.39
C GLY A 138 -1.37 5.53 2.03
N TYR A 139 -2.27 4.95 2.81
CA TYR A 139 -3.70 5.20 2.63
C TYR A 139 -3.98 6.71 2.66
N SER A 140 -4.57 7.20 1.57
CA SER A 140 -4.86 8.62 1.35
C SER A 140 -6.36 8.91 1.37
N GLY A 141 -7.17 8.06 0.72
CA GLY A 141 -8.62 8.26 0.65
C GLY A 141 -8.95 9.66 0.15
N LYS A 142 -9.78 10.41 0.88
CA LYS A 142 -10.13 11.80 0.54
C LYS A 142 -8.97 12.81 0.64
N TYR A 143 -7.86 12.49 1.30
CA TYR A 143 -6.71 13.38 1.49
C TYR A 143 -5.57 13.06 0.53
N ARG A 144 -5.84 13.11 -0.78
CA ARG A 144 -4.87 12.76 -1.84
C ARG A 144 -3.71 13.75 -2.00
N VAL A 145 -3.80 14.93 -1.39
CA VAL A 145 -2.74 15.94 -1.47
C VAL A 145 -1.66 15.60 -0.44
N GLU A 146 -0.42 15.47 -0.91
CA GLU A 146 0.75 15.32 -0.04
C GLU A 146 0.82 16.49 0.95
N ASN A 147 1.01 16.19 2.24
CA ASN A 147 0.98 17.11 3.38
C ASN A 147 -0.39 17.57 3.88
N ASP A 148 -1.41 16.73 3.76
CA ASP A 148 -2.64 16.97 4.50
C ASP A 148 -2.40 16.95 6.02
N THR A 149 -2.57 18.11 6.65
CA THR A 149 -2.33 18.33 8.09
C THR A 149 -3.32 17.55 8.96
N GLU A 150 -4.53 17.29 8.46
CA GLU A 150 -5.52 16.51 9.19
C GLU A 150 -5.15 15.03 9.22
N ARG A 151 -4.72 14.47 8.08
CA ARG A 151 -4.21 13.08 8.02
C ARG A 151 -3.05 12.87 8.97
N GLN A 152 -2.07 13.79 8.98
CA GLN A 152 -0.91 13.74 9.87
C GLN A 152 -1.32 13.89 11.34
N SER A 153 -2.25 14.79 11.65
CA SER A 153 -2.78 14.98 13.01
C SER A 153 -3.49 13.73 13.53
N LEU A 154 -4.32 13.07 12.69
CA LEU A 154 -4.99 11.82 13.06
C LEU A 154 -4.00 10.69 13.29
N LEU A 155 -2.97 10.57 12.45
CA LEU A 155 -1.89 9.58 12.65
C LEU A 155 -1.17 9.80 13.99
N GLN A 156 -0.82 11.04 14.32
CA GLN A 156 -0.18 11.35 15.62
C GLN A 156 -1.11 11.05 16.80
N GLN A 157 -2.42 11.28 16.67
CA GLN A 157 -3.39 10.96 17.71
C GLN A 157 -3.52 9.44 17.92
N LEU A 158 -3.51 8.66 16.83
CA LEU A 158 -3.46 7.21 16.89
C LEU A 158 -2.20 6.76 17.63
N GLU A 159 -1.03 7.24 17.22
CA GLU A 159 0.26 6.85 17.82
C GLU A 159 0.34 7.15 19.33
N LYS A 160 -0.23 8.27 19.78
CA LYS A 160 -0.31 8.62 21.21
C LYS A 160 -1.20 7.69 22.03
N ARG A 161 -2.19 7.06 21.41
CA ARG A 161 -3.13 6.13 22.07
C ARG A 161 -2.64 4.68 22.02
N LEU A 162 -1.61 4.38 21.24
CA LEU A 162 -1.05 3.03 21.13
C LEU A 162 -0.23 2.64 22.36
N PRO A 163 -0.28 1.36 22.78
CA PRO A 163 0.60 0.84 23.82
C PRO A 163 2.06 0.90 23.35
N GLU A 164 2.99 1.06 24.31
CA GLU A 164 4.43 1.24 24.06
C GLU A 164 5.05 0.10 23.22
N VAL A 165 4.55 -1.13 23.38
CA VAL A 165 4.95 -2.30 22.57
C VAL A 165 4.63 -2.10 21.08
N ALA A 166 3.44 -1.57 20.77
CA ALA A 166 3.04 -1.28 19.40
C ALA A 166 3.85 -0.13 18.79
N GLN A 167 4.31 0.83 19.63
CA GLN A 167 5.19 1.91 19.18
C GLN A 167 6.60 1.39 18.83
N MET A 168 7.10 0.41 19.59
CA MET A 168 8.42 -0.20 19.39
C MET A 168 8.45 -1.10 18.13
N ASP A 169 7.39 -1.86 17.89
CA ASP A 169 7.20 -2.63 16.64
C ASP A 169 6.86 -1.74 15.43
N ALA A 170 6.39 -0.51 15.67
CA ALA A 170 6.09 0.47 14.63
C ALA A 170 7.32 1.23 14.09
N HIS A 171 8.52 0.93 14.59
CA HIS A 171 9.81 1.31 14.00
C HIS A 171 10.25 0.29 12.92
N TRP A 172 9.32 -0.27 12.17
CA TRP A 172 9.67 -0.70 10.82
C TRP A 172 9.91 0.59 10.02
N ASP A 173 11.15 1.05 10.01
CA ASP A 173 11.58 2.07 9.06
C ASP A 173 11.30 1.46 7.69
N ILE A 174 10.23 1.93 7.05
CA ILE A 174 9.78 1.39 5.79
C ILE A 174 10.88 1.70 4.79
N VAL A 175 11.73 0.71 4.52
CA VAL A 175 12.80 0.87 3.56
C VAL A 175 12.14 1.08 2.21
N ARG A 176 12.12 2.35 1.78
CA ARG A 176 11.90 2.67 0.38
C ARG A 176 13.10 2.10 -0.33
N CYS A 177 12.90 0.94 -0.93
CA CYS A 177 13.79 0.49 -1.98
C CYS A 177 13.55 1.45 -3.14
N SER A 178 14.26 2.57 -3.14
CA SER A 178 14.54 3.28 -4.37
C SER A 178 15.28 2.26 -5.23
N GLY A 179 14.54 1.50 -6.04
CA GLY A 179 15.14 0.74 -7.13
C GLY A 179 16.08 1.69 -7.86
N PRO A 180 17.24 1.22 -8.35
CA PRO A 180 18.11 2.08 -9.15
C PRO A 180 17.18 2.74 -10.15
N ALA A 181 17.13 4.08 -10.15
CA ALA A 181 16.38 4.82 -11.14
C ALA A 181 16.83 4.21 -12.46
N GLU A 182 15.99 3.36 -13.06
CA GLU A 182 16.34 2.70 -14.29
C GLU A 182 16.65 3.88 -15.19
N MET A 183 17.91 3.95 -15.60
CA MET A 183 18.48 5.08 -16.30
C MET A 183 17.83 5.08 -17.68
N HIS A 184 16.56 5.48 -17.77
CA HIS A 184 15.76 5.48 -18.99
C HIS A 184 16.46 6.34 -20.04
N TRP A 185 17.28 7.29 -19.59
CA TRP A 185 18.08 8.20 -20.39
C TRP A 185 19.05 7.47 -21.35
N TRP A 186 19.47 6.23 -21.04
CA TRP A 186 20.35 5.44 -21.92
C TRP A 186 19.61 4.64 -22.99
N ARG A 187 18.27 4.56 -22.94
CA ARG A 187 17.44 3.89 -23.96
C ARG A 187 16.75 4.86 -24.91
N SER A 188 17.06 6.16 -24.85
CA SER A 188 16.57 7.13 -25.84
C SER A 188 17.28 6.93 -27.19
N PRO A 189 16.56 6.83 -28.34
CA PRO A 189 17.17 6.69 -29.66
C PRO A 189 18.12 7.85 -29.99
N GLN A 190 17.93 9.03 -29.38
CA GLN A 190 18.77 10.20 -29.55
C GLN A 190 20.22 9.95 -29.08
N MET A 191 20.42 9.18 -28.02
CA MET A 191 21.77 8.86 -27.52
C MET A 191 22.52 7.91 -28.47
N ALA A 192 21.81 6.99 -29.13
CA ALA A 192 22.39 6.15 -30.18
C ALA A 192 22.86 7.01 -31.38
N PHE A 193 22.07 8.01 -31.79
CA PHE A 193 22.48 8.95 -32.83
C PHE A 193 23.73 9.76 -32.45
N VAL A 194 23.82 10.24 -31.21
CA VAL A 194 25.01 10.98 -30.74
C VAL A 194 26.27 10.10 -30.74
N SER A 195 26.16 8.84 -30.29
CA SER A 195 27.30 7.91 -30.34
C SER A 195 27.75 7.61 -31.77
N LEU A 196 26.80 7.43 -32.70
CA LEU A 196 27.10 7.17 -34.11
C LEU A 196 27.77 8.38 -34.76
N LEU A 197 27.29 9.59 -34.48
CA LEU A 197 27.91 10.83 -34.98
C LEU A 197 29.34 11.01 -34.48
N LEU A 198 29.61 10.77 -33.20
CA LEU A 198 30.96 10.86 -32.64
C LEU A 198 31.92 9.86 -33.25
N LEU A 199 31.48 8.62 -33.46
CA LEU A 199 32.29 7.59 -34.13
C LEU A 199 32.63 7.99 -35.56
N THR A 200 31.64 8.47 -36.33
CA THR A 200 31.87 8.92 -37.71
C THR A 200 32.83 10.11 -37.78
N ALA A 201 32.68 11.10 -36.89
CA ALA A 201 33.57 12.27 -36.83
C ALA A 201 35.00 11.88 -36.44
N GLY A 202 35.17 10.96 -35.49
CA GLY A 202 36.48 10.42 -35.11
C GLY A 202 37.17 9.67 -36.25
N LEU A 203 36.42 8.84 -36.97
CA LEU A 203 36.94 8.09 -38.13
C LEU A 203 37.34 9.04 -39.27
N TRP A 204 36.54 10.08 -39.52
CA TRP A 204 36.82 11.09 -40.53
C TRP A 204 38.04 11.96 -40.16
N GLY A 205 38.14 12.36 -38.88
CA GLY A 205 39.29 13.09 -38.36
C GLY A 205 40.59 12.29 -38.43
N GLY A 206 40.55 11.01 -38.05
CA GLY A 206 41.68 10.09 -38.16
C GLY A 206 42.13 9.87 -39.59
N LEU A 207 41.19 9.65 -40.51
CA LEU A 207 41.46 9.50 -41.94
C LEU A 207 42.07 10.77 -42.55
N ARG A 208 41.58 11.95 -42.14
CA ARG A 208 42.09 13.24 -42.61
C ARG A 208 43.50 13.55 -42.09
N LEU A 209 43.80 13.20 -40.84
CA LEU A 209 45.15 13.30 -40.28
C LEU A 209 46.13 12.37 -41.00
N PHE A 210 45.71 11.13 -41.28
CA PHE A 210 46.53 10.16 -42.02
C PHE A 210 46.86 10.63 -43.44
N LEU A 211 45.91 11.23 -44.15
CA LEU A 211 46.10 11.79 -45.49
C LEU A 211 46.97 13.06 -45.53
N LEU A 212 47.14 13.76 -44.40
CA LEU A 212 48.01 14.94 -44.30
C LEU A 212 49.44 14.60 -43.84
N THR A 213 49.67 13.35 -43.42
CA THR A 213 50.97 12.82 -42.98
C THR A 213 51.69 11.97 -44.05
N GLN A 214 51.11 11.86 -45.25
CA GLN A 214 51.73 11.29 -46.46
C GLN A 214 52.02 12.42 -47.45
#